data_AF-A0A6B9ZPY4-F1
#
_entry.id   AF-A0A6B9ZPY4-F1
#
_cell.length_a   1.000
_cell.length_b   1.000
_cell.length_c   1.000
_cell.angle_alpha   90.00
_cell.angle_beta   90.00
_cell.angle_gamma   90.00
#
_symmetry.space_group_name_H-M   'P 1'
#
loop_
_entity.id
_entity.type
_entity.pdbx_description
1 polymer ?
#
loop_
_entity_poly.entity_id
_entity_poly.type
_entity_poly.pdbx_seq_one_letter_code
_entity_poly.pdbx_strand_id
1 'polypeptide(L)'
;MKLTQEQAAIINSKGDIRIIAVAGAGKTTTLIEYAKARPDKSILYLAFNKTVKIEAERKFAEVKLNNVRVETAHSLAYHYIVRGSKYTIKPEGSYKINEIVDILHLRGLKGKHTESILATHINAYLSYFCNSAPPKVSDLDYEDILTDREAIQFATRYKKDILYQTRLFLDKMNKGEIPITHDFYLKKFQLAGPVLQYDVILFDEGQDASGAMLEVFRTQAGVKVLVGDSHQQIYGWRYAVNSLDKLNYPMYTLSTSFRFDQDIADLASYVIQWKKLYSAPLTVKIIGFGKSRKSQTRAVVARTNAGLLVKAIELLIEKKEIRTIYFEGRIENYTYANDGASIYDILNLYNGEVGRIRDTTIASMGSMEDLEDYIKTTGETQLGMLVDVVKKYGAKIPGYIKKLKDCHLDHDDKEQADMIFSTVHRCKGMEYDEVTLTNDFITHDKVVKQAENIDKVNISRLSEEINLLYVAITRAKSHLYIPQEILTGQKKAIPVLKQRRASGAETKGENYVYAGVRK
;
A
#
# COMPACT_ATOMS: atom_id res chain seq x y z
N MET A 1 -14.53 -20.99 -19.88
CA MET A 1 -13.31 -21.21 -19.06
C MET A 1 -13.51 -22.49 -18.26
N LYS A 2 -12.50 -23.35 -18.11
CA LYS A 2 -12.61 -24.56 -17.28
C LYS A 2 -12.27 -24.18 -15.83
N LEU A 3 -13.23 -24.33 -14.92
CA LEU A 3 -13.07 -24.04 -13.50
C LEU A 3 -12.18 -25.10 -12.83
N THR A 4 -11.39 -24.69 -11.83
CA THR A 4 -10.71 -25.65 -10.95
C THR A 4 -11.69 -26.30 -9.98
N GLN A 5 -11.29 -27.40 -9.35
CA GLN A 5 -12.09 -28.03 -8.29
C GLN A 5 -12.32 -27.08 -7.11
N GLU A 6 -11.30 -26.29 -6.74
CA GLU A 6 -11.40 -25.25 -5.70
C GLU A 6 -12.44 -24.18 -6.06
N GLN A 7 -12.41 -23.66 -7.30
CA GLN A 7 -13.40 -22.70 -7.78
C GLN A 7 -14.81 -23.28 -7.79
N ALA A 8 -14.97 -24.52 -8.25
CA ALA A 8 -16.26 -25.20 -8.25
C ALA A 8 -16.82 -25.40 -6.83
N ALA A 9 -15.96 -25.75 -5.86
CA ALA A 9 -16.36 -25.88 -4.46
C ALA A 9 -16.86 -24.54 -3.87
N ILE A 10 -16.17 -23.44 -4.18
CA ILE A 10 -16.58 -22.09 -3.78
C ILE A 10 -17.93 -21.70 -4.41
N ILE A 11 -18.12 -21.92 -5.71
CA ILE A 11 -19.36 -21.55 -6.41
C ILE A 11 -20.57 -22.29 -5.81
N ASN A 12 -20.40 -23.56 -5.44
CA ASN A 12 -21.44 -24.42 -4.86
C ASN A 12 -21.64 -24.25 -3.35
N SER A 13 -20.83 -23.43 -2.68
CA SER A 13 -20.94 -23.17 -1.24
C SER A 13 -22.23 -22.43 -0.86
N LYS A 14 -22.61 -22.53 0.42
CA LYS A 14 -23.79 -21.90 1.00
C LYS A 14 -23.43 -21.15 2.27
N GLY A 15 -24.18 -20.09 2.57
CA GLY A 15 -23.93 -19.25 3.75
C GLY A 15 -22.67 -18.40 3.62
N ASP A 16 -22.28 -17.80 4.74
CA ASP A 16 -21.10 -16.95 4.81
C ASP A 16 -19.83 -17.78 4.60
N ILE A 17 -18.89 -17.28 3.80
CA ILE A 17 -17.62 -17.96 3.51
C ILE A 17 -16.46 -16.97 3.48
N ARG A 18 -15.25 -17.49 3.73
CA ARG A 18 -14.00 -16.78 3.45
C ARG A 18 -13.13 -17.60 2.49
N ILE A 19 -12.50 -16.92 1.54
CA ILE A 19 -11.69 -17.52 0.49
C ILE A 19 -10.27 -16.97 0.61
N ILE A 20 -9.33 -17.85 0.96
CA ILE A 20 -7.90 -17.55 1.03
C ILE A 20 -7.27 -17.91 -0.31
N ALA A 21 -6.89 -16.90 -1.08
CA ALA A 21 -6.35 -17.04 -2.42
C ALA A 21 -4.88 -16.65 -2.48
N VAL A 22 -4.14 -17.25 -3.39
CA VAL A 22 -2.78 -16.81 -3.74
C VAL A 22 -2.82 -15.74 -4.85
N ALA A 23 -1.70 -15.09 -5.10
CA ALA A 23 -1.58 -14.11 -6.18
C ALA A 23 -1.90 -14.74 -7.54
N GLY A 24 -2.70 -14.06 -8.37
CA GLY A 24 -3.04 -14.55 -9.71
C GLY A 24 -4.01 -15.75 -9.73
N ALA A 25 -4.67 -16.08 -8.62
CA ALA A 25 -5.56 -17.25 -8.54
C ALA A 25 -6.97 -17.05 -9.13
N GLY A 26 -7.23 -15.89 -9.75
CA GLY A 26 -8.52 -15.59 -10.37
C GLY A 26 -9.65 -15.27 -9.37
N LYS A 27 -9.35 -14.57 -8.27
CA LYS A 27 -10.33 -14.16 -7.22
C LYS A 27 -11.59 -13.53 -7.81
N THR A 28 -11.42 -12.43 -8.56
CA THR A 28 -12.52 -11.72 -9.22
C THR A 28 -13.29 -12.62 -10.19
N THR A 29 -12.60 -13.48 -10.96
CA THR A 29 -13.25 -14.45 -11.85
C THR A 29 -14.10 -15.45 -11.08
N THR A 30 -13.59 -15.96 -9.95
CA THR A 30 -14.35 -16.86 -9.06
C THR A 30 -15.59 -16.17 -8.50
N LEU A 31 -15.50 -14.89 -8.10
CA LEU A 31 -16.65 -14.12 -7.64
C LEU A 31 -17.69 -13.86 -8.75
N ILE A 32 -17.24 -13.63 -9.99
CA ILE A 32 -18.12 -13.50 -11.15
C ILE A 32 -18.89 -14.80 -11.38
N GLU A 33 -18.21 -15.94 -11.38
CA GLU A 33 -18.86 -17.25 -11.56
C GLU A 33 -19.77 -17.61 -10.37
N TYR A 34 -19.41 -17.19 -9.14
CA TYR A 34 -20.28 -17.31 -7.97
C TYR A 34 -21.58 -16.52 -8.15
N ALA A 35 -21.50 -15.30 -8.69
CA ALA A 35 -22.66 -14.47 -9.00
C ALA A 35 -23.52 -15.05 -10.15
N LYS A 36 -22.89 -15.60 -11.20
CA LYS A 36 -23.60 -16.28 -12.30
C LYS A 36 -24.47 -17.44 -11.84
N ALA A 37 -24.00 -18.19 -10.85
CA ALA A 37 -24.76 -19.30 -10.28
C ALA A 37 -25.98 -18.88 -9.44
N ARG A 38 -26.19 -17.57 -9.24
CA ARG A 38 -27.24 -16.98 -8.39
C ARG A 38 -27.99 -15.84 -9.11
N PRO A 39 -28.60 -16.10 -10.29
CA PRO A 39 -29.24 -15.08 -11.10
C PRO A 39 -30.48 -14.46 -10.43
N ASP A 40 -31.09 -15.15 -9.47
CA ASP A 40 -32.26 -14.72 -8.70
C ASP A 40 -31.92 -13.84 -7.48
N LYS A 41 -30.63 -13.64 -7.18
CA LYS A 41 -30.17 -12.88 -6.01
C LYS A 41 -29.75 -11.47 -6.39
N SER A 42 -30.06 -10.53 -5.51
CA SER A 42 -29.47 -9.19 -5.51
C SER A 42 -28.07 -9.24 -4.88
N ILE A 43 -27.05 -8.80 -5.62
CA ILE A 43 -25.65 -8.95 -5.21
C ILE A 43 -24.97 -7.58 -5.16
N LEU A 44 -24.31 -7.30 -4.04
CA LEU A 44 -23.39 -6.18 -3.91
C LEU A 44 -21.95 -6.69 -3.99
N TYR A 45 -21.19 -6.17 -4.94
CA TYR A 45 -19.75 -6.37 -5.02
C TYR A 45 -19.03 -5.15 -4.42
N LEU A 46 -18.27 -5.38 -3.36
CA LEU A 46 -17.41 -4.41 -2.70
C LEU A 46 -15.98 -4.57 -3.19
N ALA A 47 -15.51 -3.59 -3.95
CA ALA A 47 -14.12 -3.43 -4.32
C ALA A 47 -13.37 -2.59 -3.28
N PHE A 48 -12.12 -2.94 -2.99
CA PHE A 48 -11.28 -2.19 -2.05
C PHE A 48 -10.96 -0.76 -2.54
N ASN A 49 -10.64 -0.59 -3.82
CA ASN A 49 -10.27 0.70 -4.40
C ASN A 49 -10.93 0.95 -5.76
N LYS A 50 -10.78 2.18 -6.28
CA LYS A 50 -11.40 2.61 -7.55
C LYS A 50 -10.90 1.80 -8.76
N THR A 51 -9.62 1.45 -8.81
CA THR A 51 -9.04 0.66 -9.91
C THR A 51 -9.67 -0.72 -9.97
N VAL A 52 -9.76 -1.42 -8.82
CA VAL A 52 -10.42 -2.73 -8.70
C VAL A 52 -11.91 -2.62 -9.04
N LYS A 53 -12.59 -1.54 -8.62
CA LYS A 53 -14.00 -1.29 -8.98
C LYS A 53 -14.19 -1.22 -10.49
N ILE A 54 -13.43 -0.39 -11.19
CA ILE A 54 -13.54 -0.19 -12.65
C ILE A 54 -13.27 -1.50 -13.39
N GLU A 55 -12.25 -2.25 -12.96
CA GLU A 55 -11.93 -3.55 -13.56
C GLU A 55 -13.07 -4.56 -13.34
N ALA A 56 -13.63 -4.63 -12.13
CA ALA A 56 -14.76 -5.49 -11.82
C ALA A 56 -16.00 -5.12 -12.64
N GLU A 57 -16.36 -3.84 -12.72
CA GLU A 57 -17.47 -3.33 -13.54
C GLU A 57 -17.35 -3.79 -14.99
N ARG A 58 -16.17 -3.65 -15.60
CA ARG A 58 -15.91 -4.12 -16.97
C ARG A 58 -16.14 -5.64 -17.08
N LYS A 59 -15.56 -6.43 -16.18
CA LYS A 59 -15.67 -7.90 -16.23
C LYS A 59 -17.10 -8.40 -15.99
N PHE A 60 -17.87 -7.76 -15.09
CA PHE A 60 -19.28 -8.09 -14.89
C PHE A 60 -20.14 -7.71 -16.10
N ALA A 61 -19.85 -6.56 -16.74
CA ALA A 61 -20.55 -6.13 -17.95
C ALA A 61 -20.28 -7.08 -19.15
N GLU A 62 -19.04 -7.55 -19.32
CA GLU A 62 -18.67 -8.51 -20.37
C GLU A 62 -19.49 -9.80 -20.32
N VAL A 63 -19.87 -10.24 -19.11
CA VAL A 63 -20.68 -11.45 -18.90
C VAL A 63 -22.18 -11.17 -18.76
N LYS A 64 -22.62 -9.92 -18.95
CA LYS A 64 -24.02 -9.47 -18.92
C LYS A 64 -24.77 -9.81 -17.62
N LEU A 65 -24.10 -9.70 -16.48
CA LEU A 65 -24.74 -9.88 -15.16
C LEU A 65 -25.33 -8.54 -14.67
N ASN A 66 -26.66 -8.44 -14.73
CA ASN A 66 -27.38 -7.22 -14.35
C ASN A 66 -27.82 -7.20 -12.86
N ASN A 67 -27.71 -8.33 -12.16
CA ASN A 67 -28.10 -8.47 -10.74
C ASN A 67 -26.97 -8.13 -9.76
N VAL A 68 -25.84 -7.62 -10.25
CA VAL A 68 -24.65 -7.25 -9.46
C VAL A 68 -24.46 -5.74 -9.50
N ARG A 69 -24.43 -5.11 -8.33
CA ARG A 69 -24.00 -3.72 -8.17
C ARG A 69 -22.56 -3.68 -7.69
N VAL A 70 -21.69 -2.97 -8.39
CA VAL A 70 -20.27 -2.82 -8.02
C VAL A 70 -20.04 -1.47 -7.34
N GLU A 71 -19.51 -1.47 -6.12
CA GLU A 71 -19.22 -0.26 -5.35
C GLU A 71 -17.91 -0.40 -4.58
N THR A 72 -17.37 0.72 -4.09
CA THR A 72 -16.40 0.70 -3.00
C THR A 72 -17.11 1.02 -1.69
N ALA A 73 -16.53 0.66 -0.54
CA ALA A 73 -17.07 1.08 0.75
C ALA A 73 -17.19 2.61 0.86
N HIS A 74 -16.23 3.35 0.28
CA HIS A 74 -16.24 4.80 0.25
C HIS A 74 -17.35 5.38 -0.66
N SER A 75 -17.67 4.75 -1.80
CA SER A 75 -18.75 5.24 -2.66
C SER A 75 -20.12 5.04 -2.01
N LEU A 76 -20.33 3.91 -1.32
CA LEU A 76 -21.53 3.68 -0.51
C LEU A 76 -21.65 4.73 0.61
N ALA A 77 -20.57 4.94 1.37
CA ALA A 77 -20.55 5.90 2.44
C ALA A 77 -20.79 7.33 1.94
N TYR A 78 -20.20 7.71 0.80
CA TYR A 78 -20.46 9.01 0.16
C TYR A 78 -21.94 9.19 -0.19
N HIS A 79 -22.56 8.19 -0.81
CA HIS A 79 -23.97 8.25 -1.17
C HIS A 79 -24.90 8.33 0.03
N TYR A 80 -24.53 7.70 1.15
CA TYR A 80 -25.34 7.68 2.36
C TYR A 80 -25.18 8.94 3.23
N ILE A 81 -23.95 9.46 3.35
CA ILE A 81 -23.61 10.54 4.28
C ILE A 81 -23.53 11.91 3.61
N VAL A 82 -22.99 11.98 2.40
CA VAL A 82 -22.59 13.24 1.77
C VAL A 82 -23.62 13.70 0.75
N ARG A 83 -24.14 12.79 -0.08
CA ARG A 83 -25.08 13.16 -1.14
C ARG A 83 -26.35 13.79 -0.55
N GLY A 84 -26.61 15.05 -0.90
CA GLY A 84 -27.78 15.80 -0.43
C GLY A 84 -27.66 16.33 1.00
N SER A 85 -26.49 16.25 1.63
CA SER A 85 -26.24 16.85 2.95
C SER A 85 -25.49 18.18 2.85
N LYS A 86 -25.26 18.83 4.00
CA LYS A 86 -24.54 20.10 4.11
C LYS A 86 -23.00 19.97 4.02
N TYR A 87 -22.48 18.74 3.93
CA TYR A 87 -21.05 18.52 4.00
C TYR A 87 -20.33 18.89 2.70
N THR A 88 -19.23 19.62 2.82
CA THR A 88 -18.24 19.81 1.74
C THR A 88 -17.08 18.84 1.94
N ILE A 89 -16.49 18.36 0.84
CA ILE A 89 -15.34 17.45 0.88
C ILE A 89 -14.05 18.24 0.69
N LYS A 90 -13.03 17.91 1.49
CA LYS A 90 -11.66 18.44 1.32
C LYS A 90 -11.11 18.01 -0.06
N PRO A 91 -10.84 18.93 -1.01
CA PRO A 91 -10.45 18.57 -2.38
C PRO A 91 -9.20 17.69 -2.46
N GLU A 92 -8.23 17.94 -1.58
CA GLU A 92 -6.98 17.17 -1.50
C GLU A 92 -7.16 15.81 -0.78
N GLY A 93 -8.34 15.56 -0.19
CA GLY A 93 -8.66 14.34 0.57
C GLY A 93 -8.13 14.31 2.01
N SER A 94 -7.10 15.10 2.32
CA SER A 94 -6.48 15.23 3.64
C SER A 94 -6.11 16.69 3.96
N TYR A 95 -5.90 16.98 5.25
CA TYR A 95 -5.43 18.28 5.72
C TYR A 95 -3.91 18.30 5.81
N LYS A 96 -3.30 19.44 5.45
CA LYS A 96 -1.90 19.72 5.73
C LYS A 96 -1.70 20.05 7.20
N ILE A 97 -0.48 19.86 7.70
CA ILE A 97 -0.15 20.07 9.11
C ILE A 97 -0.39 21.51 9.55
N ASN A 98 0.01 22.48 8.73
CA ASN A 98 -0.24 23.91 8.99
C ASN A 98 -1.73 24.26 9.06
N GLU A 99 -2.56 23.66 8.19
CA GLU A 99 -4.02 23.85 8.25
C GLU A 99 -4.60 23.35 9.59
N ILE A 100 -4.10 22.21 10.10
CA ILE A 100 -4.53 21.68 11.39
C ILE A 100 -4.10 22.61 12.53
N VAL A 101 -2.86 23.11 12.50
CA VAL A 101 -2.35 24.09 13.48
C VAL A 101 -3.25 25.33 13.52
N ASP A 102 -3.61 25.88 12.35
CA ASP A 102 -4.44 27.07 12.25
C ASP A 102 -5.89 26.83 12.66
N ILE A 103 -6.52 25.73 12.23
CA ILE A 103 -7.92 25.39 12.56
C ILE A 103 -8.11 25.12 14.06
N LEU A 104 -7.11 24.49 14.70
CA LEU A 104 -7.16 24.14 16.13
C LEU A 104 -6.49 25.18 17.01
N HIS A 105 -5.94 26.25 16.43
CA HIS A 105 -5.26 27.33 17.13
C HIS A 105 -4.18 26.81 18.11
N LEU A 106 -3.31 25.90 17.65
CA LEU A 106 -2.32 25.20 18.49
C LEU A 106 -1.14 26.09 18.94
N ARG A 107 -1.30 27.42 18.96
CA ARG A 107 -0.23 28.40 19.17
C ARG A 107 0.19 28.52 20.64
N GLY A 108 1.46 28.80 20.89
CA GLY A 108 1.99 29.19 22.20
C GLY A 108 2.55 28.04 23.06
N LEU A 109 2.85 26.90 22.44
CA LEU A 109 3.50 25.78 23.13
C LEU A 109 5.02 26.00 23.22
N LYS A 110 5.61 25.71 24.39
CA LYS A 110 7.07 25.78 24.56
C LYS A 110 7.75 24.65 23.78
N GLY A 111 8.76 25.00 22.98
CA GLY A 111 9.60 24.05 22.23
C GLY A 111 9.63 24.36 20.72
N LYS A 112 10.71 24.00 20.04
CA LYS A 112 10.83 24.16 18.58
C LYS A 112 9.80 23.27 17.89
N HIS A 113 9.00 23.86 16.99
CA HIS A 113 8.03 23.16 16.14
C HIS A 113 6.99 22.27 16.87
N THR A 114 6.80 22.46 18.19
CA THR A 114 5.89 21.64 19.00
C THR A 114 4.47 21.62 18.44
N GLU A 115 4.01 22.73 17.88
CA GLU A 115 2.67 22.90 17.31
C GLU A 115 2.47 22.00 16.08
N SER A 116 3.47 21.95 15.18
CA SER A 116 3.46 21.07 14.01
C SER A 116 3.54 19.60 14.41
N ILE A 117 4.41 19.25 15.37
CA ILE A 117 4.51 17.87 15.89
C ILE A 117 3.18 17.43 16.49
N LEU A 118 2.54 18.29 17.30
CA LEU A 118 1.23 18.02 17.89
C LEU A 118 0.16 17.82 16.80
N ALA A 119 0.12 18.68 15.78
CA ALA A 119 -0.79 18.55 14.64
C ALA A 119 -0.58 17.24 13.86
N THR A 120 0.66 16.80 13.68
CA THR A 120 0.99 15.50 13.05
C THR A 120 0.41 14.34 13.86
N HIS A 121 0.55 14.35 15.19
CA HIS A 121 -0.04 13.32 16.04
C HIS A 121 -1.59 13.36 16.04
N ILE A 122 -2.20 14.55 16.04
CA ILE A 122 -3.65 14.72 15.93
C ILE A 122 -4.17 14.12 14.62
N ASN A 123 -3.49 14.41 13.50
CA ASN A 123 -3.87 13.89 12.19
C ASN A 123 -3.79 12.35 12.15
N ALA A 124 -2.70 11.79 12.71
CA ALA A 124 -2.52 10.34 12.81
C ALA A 124 -3.60 9.69 13.68
N TYR A 125 -3.96 10.28 14.82
CA TYR A 125 -5.01 9.71 15.69
C TYR A 125 -6.40 9.81 15.06
N LEU A 126 -6.70 10.92 14.36
CA LEU A 126 -7.93 11.05 13.57
C LEU A 126 -8.03 9.95 12.53
N SER A 127 -6.96 9.73 11.76
CA SER A 127 -6.90 8.71 10.72
C SER A 127 -7.08 7.30 11.31
N TYR A 128 -6.43 7.02 12.45
CA TYR A 128 -6.58 5.75 13.17
C TYR A 128 -8.02 5.52 13.61
N PHE A 129 -8.65 6.51 14.23
CA PHE A 129 -10.04 6.41 14.65
C PHE A 129 -11.00 6.18 13.47
N CYS A 130 -10.83 6.93 12.38
CA CYS A 130 -11.73 6.84 11.23
C CYS A 130 -11.68 5.48 10.53
N ASN A 131 -10.55 4.79 10.60
CA ASN A 131 -10.35 3.47 10.00
C ASN A 131 -10.58 2.30 10.98
N SER A 132 -10.89 2.57 12.24
CA SER A 132 -11.08 1.54 13.28
C SER A 132 -12.56 1.28 13.57
N ALA A 133 -12.87 0.11 14.14
CA ALA A 133 -14.23 -0.27 14.53
C ALA A 133 -14.80 0.51 15.74
N PRO A 134 -14.04 0.75 16.84
CA PRO A 134 -14.60 1.32 18.06
C PRO A 134 -15.36 2.64 17.85
N PRO A 135 -16.49 2.86 18.55
CA PRO A 135 -17.38 3.97 18.25
C PRO A 135 -16.86 5.33 18.73
N LYS A 136 -15.95 5.37 19.71
CA LYS A 136 -15.38 6.60 20.26
C LYS A 136 -13.85 6.61 20.12
N VAL A 137 -13.28 7.81 19.97
CA VAL A 137 -11.82 8.01 19.93
C VAL A 137 -11.17 7.49 21.21
N SER A 138 -11.81 7.68 22.37
CA SER A 138 -11.32 7.23 23.68
C SER A 138 -11.24 5.72 23.86
N ASP A 139 -11.86 4.95 22.96
CA ASP A 139 -11.88 3.49 23.02
C ASP A 139 -10.67 2.87 22.31
N LEU A 140 -9.77 3.72 21.79
CA LEU A 140 -8.52 3.36 21.15
C LEU A 140 -7.34 3.84 22.01
N ASP A 141 -6.23 3.11 21.97
CA ASP A 141 -4.96 3.65 22.44
C ASP A 141 -4.14 4.13 21.25
N TYR A 142 -3.85 5.44 21.23
CA TYR A 142 -3.03 6.02 20.16
C TYR A 142 -1.60 5.47 20.17
N GLU A 143 -1.11 5.02 21.32
CA GLU A 143 0.23 4.44 21.46
C GLU A 143 0.37 3.12 20.68
N ASP A 144 -0.73 2.41 20.40
CA ASP A 144 -0.73 1.13 19.65
C ASP A 144 -0.15 1.25 18.23
N ILE A 145 -0.17 2.44 17.65
CA ILE A 145 0.26 2.69 16.27
C ILE A 145 1.60 3.41 16.18
N LEU A 146 2.21 3.73 17.32
CA LEU A 146 3.51 4.39 17.39
C LEU A 146 4.62 3.36 17.55
N THR A 147 5.72 3.57 16.82
CA THR A 147 6.89 2.66 16.90
C THR A 147 8.18 3.36 17.27
N ASP A 148 8.27 4.66 16.99
CA ASP A 148 9.46 5.44 17.28
C ASP A 148 9.46 5.88 18.76
N ARG A 149 10.62 5.78 19.43
CA ARG A 149 10.70 6.00 20.88
C ARG A 149 10.43 7.46 21.23
N GLU A 150 10.95 8.38 20.44
CA GLU A 150 10.77 9.82 20.57
C GLU A 150 9.31 10.20 20.28
N ALA A 151 8.71 9.60 19.25
CA ALA A 151 7.28 9.78 18.95
C ALA A 151 6.38 9.26 20.09
N ILE A 152 6.69 8.09 20.67
CA ILE A 152 5.98 7.55 21.85
C ILE A 152 6.11 8.50 23.03
N GLN A 153 7.34 8.94 23.36
CA GLN A 153 7.57 9.87 24.48
C GLN A 153 6.79 11.17 24.31
N PHE A 154 6.78 11.73 23.10
CA PHE A 154 6.00 12.93 22.79
C PHE A 154 4.50 12.66 22.95
N ALA A 155 3.98 11.60 22.35
CA ALA A 155 2.57 11.24 22.41
C ALA A 155 2.09 10.98 23.85
N THR A 156 2.88 10.28 24.66
CA THR A 156 2.58 10.07 26.09
C THR A 156 2.56 11.39 26.85
N ARG A 157 3.54 12.28 26.60
CA ARG A 157 3.61 13.60 27.25
C ARG A 157 2.39 14.47 26.92
N TYR A 158 1.92 14.46 25.68
CA TYR A 158 0.81 15.28 25.20
C TYR A 158 -0.51 14.49 25.03
N LYS A 159 -0.64 13.32 25.67
CA LYS A 159 -1.76 12.37 25.44
C LYS A 159 -3.14 13.01 25.58
N LYS A 160 -3.32 13.84 26.61
CA LYS A 160 -4.59 14.54 26.87
C LYS A 160 -4.90 15.58 25.79
N ASP A 161 -3.91 16.35 25.39
CA ASP A 161 -4.04 17.39 24.37
C ASP A 161 -4.33 16.76 23.00
N ILE A 162 -3.57 15.72 22.61
CA ILE A 162 -3.79 14.99 21.35
C ILE A 162 -5.23 14.43 21.30
N LEU A 163 -5.69 13.78 22.38
CA LEU A 163 -7.06 13.25 22.44
C LEU A 163 -8.13 14.36 22.36
N TYR A 164 -7.97 15.42 23.13
CA TYR A 164 -8.91 16.55 23.14
C TYR A 164 -9.00 17.22 21.77
N GLN A 165 -7.85 17.55 21.18
CA GLN A 165 -7.76 18.24 19.91
C GLN A 165 -8.24 17.36 18.74
N THR A 166 -7.97 16.05 18.78
CA THR A 166 -8.53 15.09 17.80
C THR A 166 -10.06 15.09 17.84
N ARG A 167 -10.65 15.07 19.03
CA ARG A 167 -12.12 15.13 19.20
C ARG A 167 -12.69 16.47 18.74
N LEU A 168 -12.02 17.57 19.05
CA LEU A 168 -12.43 18.91 18.61
C LEU A 168 -12.41 18.99 17.07
N PHE A 169 -11.36 18.50 16.42
CA PHE A 169 -11.23 18.50 14.97
C PHE A 169 -12.33 17.66 14.28
N LEU A 170 -12.63 16.46 14.84
CA LEU A 170 -13.75 15.63 14.38
C LEU A 170 -15.11 16.31 14.59
N ASP A 171 -15.30 17.04 15.69
CA ASP A 171 -16.54 17.77 15.98
C ASP A 171 -16.75 18.93 14.98
N LYS A 172 -15.69 19.66 14.63
CA LYS A 172 -15.73 20.68 13.57
C LYS A 172 -16.17 20.10 12.22
N MET A 173 -15.61 18.94 11.83
CA MET A 173 -16.05 18.20 10.64
C MET A 173 -17.53 17.80 10.77
N ASN A 174 -17.94 17.26 11.91
CA ASN A 174 -19.31 16.80 12.14
C ASN A 174 -20.34 17.93 12.07
N LYS A 175 -20.01 19.12 12.57
CA LYS A 175 -20.84 20.32 12.50
C LYS A 175 -20.87 20.94 11.10
N GLY A 176 -19.92 20.59 10.24
CA GLY A 176 -19.74 21.19 8.91
C GLY A 176 -19.07 22.56 8.95
N GLU A 177 -18.31 22.86 10.02
CA GLU A 177 -17.52 24.10 10.14
C GLU A 177 -16.29 24.06 9.22
N ILE A 178 -15.79 22.85 8.95
CA ILE A 178 -14.67 22.59 8.05
C ILE A 178 -15.02 21.44 7.09
N PRO A 179 -14.41 21.36 5.90
CA PRO A 179 -14.62 20.24 4.98
C PRO A 179 -14.32 18.88 5.61
N ILE A 180 -15.09 17.86 5.26
CA ILE A 180 -14.86 16.50 5.75
C ILE A 180 -13.86 15.75 4.86
N THR A 181 -13.15 14.78 5.43
CA THR A 181 -12.26 13.87 4.69
C THR A 181 -12.99 12.62 4.22
N HIS A 182 -12.34 11.84 3.35
CA HIS A 182 -12.88 10.55 2.89
C HIS A 182 -13.05 9.53 4.02
N ASP A 183 -12.06 9.46 4.91
CA ASP A 183 -12.08 8.56 6.05
C ASP A 183 -13.14 8.98 7.07
N PHE A 184 -13.39 10.29 7.23
CA PHE A 184 -14.43 10.80 8.14
C PHE A 184 -15.83 10.33 7.75
N TYR A 185 -16.24 10.48 6.48
CA TYR A 185 -17.59 10.05 6.10
C TYR A 185 -17.71 8.53 6.11
N LEU A 186 -16.62 7.78 5.86
CA LEU A 186 -16.62 6.33 5.99
C LEU A 186 -16.86 5.92 7.45
N LYS A 187 -16.18 6.58 8.39
CA LYS A 187 -16.42 6.39 9.83
C LYS A 187 -17.85 6.72 10.22
N LYS A 188 -18.37 7.86 9.76
CA LYS A 188 -19.76 8.27 10.02
C LYS A 188 -20.77 7.27 9.45
N PHE A 189 -20.49 6.72 8.26
CA PHE A 189 -21.28 5.66 7.66
C PHE A 189 -21.27 4.40 8.51
N GLN A 190 -20.11 3.95 9.01
CA GLN A 190 -20.03 2.82 9.95
C GLN A 190 -20.84 3.09 11.23
N LEU A 191 -20.67 4.26 11.85
CA LEU A 191 -21.39 4.64 13.08
C LEU A 191 -22.91 4.75 12.88
N ALA A 192 -23.38 5.02 11.66
CA ALA A 192 -24.80 5.08 11.35
C ALA A 192 -25.49 3.70 11.31
N GLY A 193 -24.74 2.60 11.33
CA GLY A 193 -25.28 1.24 11.30
C GLY A 193 -26.16 0.96 10.06
N PRO A 194 -25.64 1.14 8.83
CA PRO A 194 -26.44 1.07 7.61
C PRO A 194 -26.92 -0.36 7.36
N VAL A 195 -28.13 -0.48 6.83
CA VAL A 195 -28.70 -1.74 6.35
C VAL A 195 -28.62 -1.76 4.82
N LEU A 196 -27.79 -2.65 4.29
CA LEU A 196 -27.61 -2.87 2.85
C LEU A 196 -28.57 -3.98 2.41
N GLN A 197 -29.62 -3.62 1.68
CA GLN A 197 -30.64 -4.55 1.18
C GLN A 197 -30.13 -5.38 -0.01
N TYR A 198 -29.23 -6.32 0.26
CA TYR A 198 -28.73 -7.28 -0.73
C TYR A 198 -28.76 -8.70 -0.16
N ASP A 199 -29.11 -9.67 -0.98
CA ASP A 199 -29.10 -11.08 -0.61
C ASP A 199 -27.68 -11.62 -0.40
N VAL A 200 -26.72 -11.07 -1.16
CA VAL A 200 -25.31 -11.46 -1.13
C VAL A 200 -24.42 -10.23 -1.20
N ILE A 201 -23.36 -10.22 -0.39
CA ILE A 201 -22.30 -9.22 -0.42
C ILE A 201 -20.97 -9.93 -0.66
N LEU A 202 -20.36 -9.65 -1.80
CA LEU A 202 -19.04 -10.12 -2.19
C LEU A 202 -18.03 -9.03 -1.84
N PHE A 203 -16.99 -9.34 -1.10
CA PHE A 203 -15.93 -8.40 -0.76
C PHE A 203 -14.59 -8.91 -1.28
N ASP A 204 -14.09 -8.25 -2.34
CA ASP A 204 -12.80 -8.54 -2.97
C ASP A 204 -11.66 -7.74 -2.33
N GLU A 205 -10.47 -8.32 -2.32
CA GLU A 205 -9.29 -7.84 -1.60
C GLU A 205 -9.57 -7.59 -0.11
N GLY A 206 -10.35 -8.49 0.49
CA GLY A 206 -10.83 -8.40 1.86
C GLY A 206 -9.71 -8.27 2.91
N GLN A 207 -8.50 -8.74 2.63
CA GLN A 207 -7.35 -8.60 3.52
C GLN A 207 -6.99 -7.13 3.83
N ASP A 208 -7.33 -6.20 2.94
CA ASP A 208 -6.97 -4.79 3.10
C ASP A 208 -8.09 -3.96 3.74
N ALA A 209 -9.22 -4.59 4.10
CA ALA A 209 -10.32 -3.91 4.74
C ALA A 209 -9.90 -3.31 6.10
N SER A 210 -10.30 -2.05 6.33
CA SER A 210 -10.15 -1.41 7.63
C SER A 210 -11.19 -1.93 8.62
N GLY A 211 -10.97 -1.70 9.92
CA GLY A 211 -11.91 -2.13 10.96
C GLY A 211 -13.32 -1.57 10.75
N ALA A 212 -13.41 -0.32 10.31
CA ALA A 212 -14.68 0.33 9.98
C ALA A 212 -15.42 -0.36 8.80
N MET A 213 -14.70 -0.71 7.73
CA MET A 213 -15.29 -1.40 6.58
C MET A 213 -15.76 -2.82 6.95
N LEU A 214 -14.92 -3.55 7.69
CA LEU A 214 -15.21 -4.92 8.11
C LEU A 214 -16.45 -4.97 9.02
N GLU A 215 -16.63 -3.98 9.87
CA GLU A 215 -17.81 -3.88 10.73
C GLU A 215 -19.10 -3.64 9.94
N VAL A 216 -19.07 -2.74 8.96
CA VAL A 216 -20.23 -2.57 8.06
C VAL A 216 -20.53 -3.87 7.35
N PHE A 217 -19.51 -4.53 6.77
CA PHE A 217 -19.70 -5.78 6.03
C PHE A 217 -20.27 -6.91 6.91
N ARG A 218 -19.70 -7.15 8.10
CA ARG A 218 -20.08 -8.29 8.96
C ARG A 218 -21.48 -8.19 9.54
N THR A 219 -22.00 -6.97 9.70
CA THR A 219 -23.30 -6.70 10.34
C THR A 219 -24.48 -6.84 9.38
N GLN A 220 -24.23 -7.05 8.08
CA GLN A 220 -25.28 -7.20 7.08
C GLN A 220 -25.96 -8.57 7.16
N ALA A 221 -27.27 -8.57 6.92
CA ALA A 221 -28.10 -9.77 6.94
C ALA A 221 -27.85 -10.72 5.75
N GLY A 222 -27.41 -10.18 4.62
CA GLY A 222 -27.10 -10.96 3.42
C GLY A 222 -25.93 -11.95 3.62
N VAL A 223 -25.82 -12.89 2.69
CA VAL A 223 -24.70 -13.85 2.64
C VAL A 223 -23.40 -13.09 2.38
N LYS A 224 -22.39 -13.32 3.21
CA LYS A 224 -21.11 -12.62 3.17
C LYS A 224 -20.03 -13.51 2.58
N VAL A 225 -19.48 -13.10 1.45
CA VAL A 225 -18.38 -13.79 0.77
C VAL A 225 -17.17 -12.89 0.78
N LEU A 226 -16.18 -13.21 1.62
CA LEU A 226 -14.92 -12.46 1.70
C LEU A 226 -13.84 -13.22 0.94
N VAL A 227 -13.16 -12.58 -0.02
CA VAL A 227 -12.01 -13.17 -0.73
C VAL A 227 -10.80 -12.28 -0.62
N GLY A 228 -9.63 -12.88 -0.47
CA GLY A 228 -8.39 -12.14 -0.38
C GLY A 228 -7.16 -13.01 -0.36
N ASP A 229 -5.99 -12.37 -0.39
CA ASP A 229 -4.69 -13.03 -0.19
C ASP A 229 -4.06 -12.45 1.08
N SER A 230 -3.99 -13.26 2.15
CA SER A 230 -3.44 -12.85 3.45
C SER A 230 -1.98 -12.40 3.36
N HIS A 231 -1.24 -12.85 2.34
CA HIS A 231 0.13 -12.45 2.08
C HIS A 231 0.24 -11.19 1.21
N GLN A 232 -0.86 -10.67 0.66
CA GLN A 232 -0.90 -9.36 -0.02
C GLN A 232 -1.42 -8.23 0.86
N GLN A 233 -1.61 -8.42 2.17
CA GLN A 233 -1.98 -7.33 3.07
C GLN A 233 -0.81 -6.35 3.21
N ILE A 234 -0.92 -5.18 2.56
CA ILE A 234 0.13 -4.13 2.48
C ILE A 234 -0.41 -2.70 2.68
N TYR A 235 -1.60 -2.57 3.23
CA TYR A 235 -2.20 -1.27 3.61
C TYR A 235 -2.29 -1.13 5.13
N GLY A 236 -1.33 -1.69 5.88
CA GLY A 236 -1.26 -1.56 7.34
C GLY A 236 -1.18 -0.09 7.78
N TRP A 237 -0.55 0.76 6.98
CA TRP A 237 -0.52 2.22 7.18
C TRP A 237 -1.90 2.91 7.08
N ARG A 238 -2.91 2.25 6.49
CA ARG A 238 -4.34 2.68 6.54
C ARG A 238 -5.15 1.91 7.57
N TYR A 239 -4.48 1.31 8.55
CA TYR A 239 -5.09 0.53 9.63
C TYR A 239 -5.92 -0.65 9.10
N ALA A 240 -5.52 -1.23 7.95
CA ALA A 240 -6.07 -2.48 7.47
C ALA A 240 -5.85 -3.56 8.52
N VAL A 241 -6.92 -4.25 8.90
CA VAL A 241 -6.85 -5.34 9.89
C VAL A 241 -6.74 -6.67 9.16
N ASN A 242 -6.23 -7.71 9.83
CA ASN A 242 -6.24 -9.08 9.29
C ASN A 242 -7.68 -9.61 9.19
N SER A 243 -8.43 -9.11 8.22
CA SER A 243 -9.88 -9.25 8.10
C SER A 243 -10.28 -10.66 7.72
N LEU A 244 -9.43 -11.36 6.96
CA LEU A 244 -9.64 -12.76 6.59
C LEU A 244 -9.60 -13.69 7.80
N ASP A 245 -8.76 -13.39 8.81
CA ASP A 245 -8.65 -14.21 10.03
C ASP A 245 -9.61 -13.78 11.14
N LYS A 246 -10.11 -12.54 11.11
CA LYS A 246 -11.09 -12.04 12.10
C LYS A 246 -12.50 -12.61 11.94
N LEU A 247 -12.85 -13.13 10.76
CA LEU A 247 -14.18 -13.70 10.50
C LEU A 247 -14.14 -15.23 10.65
N ASN A 248 -14.98 -15.74 11.55
CA ASN A 248 -15.14 -17.19 11.76
C ASN A 248 -16.12 -17.79 10.74
N TYR A 249 -15.78 -17.69 9.44
CA TYR A 249 -16.54 -18.30 8.36
C TYR A 249 -15.84 -19.56 7.84
N PRO A 250 -16.60 -20.54 7.30
CA PRO A 250 -16.06 -21.64 6.51
C PRO A 250 -15.00 -21.17 5.51
N MET A 251 -13.82 -21.80 5.56
CA MET A 251 -12.67 -21.44 4.74
C MET A 251 -12.61 -22.27 3.47
N TYR A 252 -12.39 -21.59 2.35
CA TYR A 252 -12.02 -22.18 1.05
C TYR A 252 -10.66 -21.63 0.62
N THR A 253 -9.96 -22.37 -0.25
CA THR A 253 -8.65 -21.97 -0.77
C THR A 253 -8.65 -21.83 -2.28
N LEU A 254 -7.83 -20.93 -2.80
CA LEU A 254 -7.46 -20.86 -4.22
C LEU A 254 -5.93 -20.88 -4.31
N SER A 255 -5.35 -22.05 -4.55
CA SER A 255 -3.90 -22.29 -4.45
C SER A 255 -3.14 -22.21 -5.78
N THR A 256 -3.87 -22.11 -6.91
CA THR A 256 -3.28 -22.12 -8.25
C THR A 256 -3.23 -20.71 -8.84
N SER A 257 -2.02 -20.20 -9.11
CA SER A 257 -1.79 -18.94 -9.84
C SER A 257 -1.80 -19.19 -11.34
N PHE A 258 -2.60 -18.42 -12.08
CA PHE A 258 -2.59 -18.42 -13.55
C PHE A 258 -1.66 -17.36 -14.15
N ARG A 259 -1.02 -16.55 -13.29
CA ARG A 259 -0.19 -15.41 -13.69
C ARG A 259 1.23 -15.81 -14.06
N PHE A 260 1.86 -16.60 -13.19
CA PHE A 260 3.29 -16.93 -13.25
C PHE A 260 3.53 -18.43 -13.14
N ASP A 261 4.73 -18.85 -13.54
CA ASP A 261 5.17 -20.24 -13.54
C ASP A 261 5.57 -20.74 -12.14
N GLN A 262 5.98 -22.01 -12.07
CA GLN A 262 6.37 -22.62 -10.80
C GLN A 262 7.67 -22.03 -10.23
N ASP A 263 8.60 -21.54 -11.07
CA ASP A 263 9.87 -20.93 -10.60
C ASP A 263 9.57 -19.67 -9.75
N ILE A 264 8.65 -18.81 -10.21
CA ILE A 264 8.20 -17.64 -9.44
C ILE A 264 7.34 -18.06 -8.23
N ALA A 265 6.49 -19.09 -8.37
CA ALA A 265 5.66 -19.59 -7.28
C ALA A 265 6.49 -20.14 -6.11
N ASP A 266 7.58 -20.84 -6.41
CA ASP A 266 8.50 -21.40 -5.42
C ASP A 266 9.24 -20.29 -4.68
N LEU A 267 9.71 -19.26 -5.40
CA LEU A 267 10.35 -18.10 -4.78
C LEU A 267 9.38 -17.31 -3.88
N ALA A 268 8.15 -17.09 -4.36
CA ALA A 268 7.10 -16.44 -3.59
C ALA A 268 6.78 -17.22 -2.31
N SER A 269 6.65 -18.54 -2.42
CA SER A 269 6.45 -19.45 -1.28
C SER A 269 7.64 -19.41 -0.32
N TYR A 270 8.87 -19.37 -0.84
CA TYR A 270 10.09 -19.27 -0.03
C TYR A 270 10.12 -18.00 0.83
N VAL A 271 9.81 -16.83 0.24
CA VAL A 271 9.76 -15.56 0.98
C VAL A 271 8.67 -15.58 2.05
N ILE A 272 7.49 -16.13 1.76
CA ILE A 272 6.44 -16.28 2.78
C ILE A 272 6.90 -17.16 3.95
N GLN A 273 7.69 -18.20 3.69
CA GLN A 273 8.20 -19.08 4.73
C GLN A 273 9.17 -18.40 5.71
N TRP A 274 9.72 -17.22 5.39
CA TRP A 274 10.52 -16.45 6.35
C TRP A 274 9.74 -16.08 7.61
N LYS A 275 8.40 -15.98 7.52
CA LYS A 275 7.54 -15.72 8.67
C LYS A 275 7.57 -16.84 9.72
N LYS A 276 8.00 -18.05 9.36
CA LYS A 276 8.16 -19.18 10.31
C LYS A 276 9.20 -18.89 11.39
N LEU A 277 10.08 -17.90 11.18
CA LEU A 277 11.05 -17.48 12.17
C LEU A 277 10.43 -16.85 13.42
N TYR A 278 9.20 -16.32 13.32
CA TYR A 278 8.56 -15.56 14.40
C TYR A 278 7.05 -15.83 14.52
N SER A 279 6.52 -16.81 13.79
CA SER A 279 5.09 -17.15 13.79
C SER A 279 4.91 -18.66 13.63
N ALA A 280 3.69 -19.14 13.93
CA ALA A 280 3.34 -20.54 13.78
C ALA A 280 3.67 -21.06 12.36
N PRO A 281 3.94 -22.37 12.20
CA PRO A 281 4.26 -22.96 10.92
C PRO A 281 3.21 -22.62 9.86
N LEU A 282 3.65 -21.96 8.79
CA LEU A 282 2.80 -21.63 7.65
C LEU A 282 2.84 -22.76 6.62
N THR A 283 1.66 -23.29 6.29
CA THR A 283 1.46 -24.17 5.13
C THR A 283 0.88 -23.33 4.00
N VAL A 284 1.74 -22.82 3.14
CA VAL A 284 1.33 -22.08 1.94
C VAL A 284 1.76 -22.87 0.73
N LYS A 285 0.77 -23.28 -0.07
CA LYS A 285 0.99 -23.98 -1.32
C LYS A 285 0.61 -23.05 -2.47
N ILE A 286 1.59 -22.67 -3.27
CA ILE A 286 1.38 -21.87 -4.49
C ILE A 286 1.74 -22.75 -5.68
N ILE A 287 0.77 -23.00 -6.55
CA ILE A 287 0.96 -23.74 -7.79
C ILE A 287 1.04 -22.73 -8.94
N GLY A 288 2.18 -22.65 -9.62
CA GLY A 288 2.39 -21.74 -10.75
C GLY A 288 1.96 -22.39 -12.07
N PHE A 289 0.81 -21.97 -12.61
CA PHE A 289 0.24 -22.48 -13.85
C PHE A 289 0.37 -21.49 -15.03
N GLY A 290 0.96 -20.32 -14.78
CA GLY A 290 1.24 -19.32 -15.79
C GLY A 290 2.20 -19.86 -16.86
N LYS A 291 1.90 -19.54 -18.12
CA LYS A 291 2.69 -20.00 -19.29
C LYS A 291 3.24 -18.84 -20.12
N SER A 292 3.10 -17.61 -19.64
CA SER A 292 3.57 -16.44 -20.39
C SER A 292 5.08 -16.52 -20.56
N ARG A 293 5.54 -16.31 -21.79
CA ARG A 293 6.97 -16.10 -22.12
C ARG A 293 7.23 -14.72 -22.71
N LYS A 294 6.24 -13.83 -22.62
CA LYS A 294 6.34 -12.46 -23.15
C LYS A 294 7.34 -11.65 -22.31
N SER A 295 7.86 -10.59 -22.90
CA SER A 295 8.77 -9.61 -22.29
C SER A 295 8.48 -8.24 -22.95
N GLN A 296 7.20 -7.89 -23.06
CA GLN A 296 6.77 -6.63 -23.69
C GLN A 296 6.84 -5.49 -22.68
N THR A 297 6.26 -5.70 -21.49
CA THR A 297 6.27 -4.70 -20.42
C THR A 297 7.38 -4.99 -19.41
N ARG A 298 8.30 -4.06 -19.21
CA ARG A 298 9.38 -4.16 -18.21
C ARG A 298 9.13 -3.15 -17.10
N ALA A 299 9.24 -3.58 -15.85
CA ALA A 299 9.02 -2.71 -14.70
C ALA A 299 10.11 -2.83 -13.64
N VAL A 300 10.55 -1.70 -13.09
CA VAL A 300 11.27 -1.62 -11.82
C VAL A 300 10.26 -1.41 -10.70
N VAL A 301 10.30 -2.27 -9.70
CA VAL A 301 9.45 -2.19 -8.50
C VAL A 301 10.30 -1.93 -7.27
N ALA A 302 9.91 -0.94 -6.46
CA ALA A 302 10.60 -0.60 -5.23
C ALA A 302 9.69 -0.54 -4.01
N ARG A 303 10.29 -0.65 -2.81
CA ARG A 303 9.60 -0.40 -1.55
C ARG A 303 9.31 1.08 -1.33
N THR A 304 10.21 1.95 -1.80
CA THR A 304 10.23 3.39 -1.51
C THR A 304 10.23 4.25 -2.77
N ASN A 305 9.75 5.50 -2.65
CA ASN A 305 9.83 6.47 -3.74
C ASN A 305 11.29 6.83 -4.08
N ALA A 306 12.13 7.00 -3.05
CA ALA A 306 13.55 7.30 -3.22
C ALA A 306 14.29 6.17 -3.95
N GLY A 307 14.00 4.90 -3.63
CA GLY A 307 14.57 3.74 -4.32
C GLY A 307 14.30 3.77 -5.83
N LEU A 308 13.07 4.13 -6.24
CA LEU A 308 12.74 4.30 -7.67
C LEU A 308 13.46 5.47 -8.29
N LEU A 309 13.50 6.62 -7.61
CA LEU A 309 14.14 7.81 -8.14
C LEU A 309 15.64 7.56 -8.38
N VAL A 310 16.30 6.95 -7.40
CA VAL A 310 17.70 6.51 -7.51
C VAL A 310 17.88 5.54 -8.68
N LYS A 311 17.03 4.52 -8.80
CA LYS A 311 17.15 3.51 -9.86
C LYS A 311 16.87 4.09 -11.25
N ALA A 312 15.93 5.02 -11.37
CA ALA A 312 15.63 5.71 -12.60
C ALA A 312 16.81 6.59 -13.06
N ILE A 313 17.43 7.34 -12.14
CA ILE A 313 18.65 8.12 -12.42
C ILE A 313 19.78 7.18 -12.88
N GLU A 314 19.99 6.08 -12.18
CA GLU A 314 21.02 5.09 -12.51
C GLU A 314 20.83 4.55 -13.95
N LEU A 315 19.63 4.05 -14.27
CA LEU A 315 19.38 3.39 -15.56
C LEU A 315 19.32 4.38 -16.73
N LEU A 316 18.63 5.52 -16.57
CA LEU A 316 18.41 6.49 -17.66
C LEU A 316 19.60 7.42 -17.87
N ILE A 317 20.24 7.88 -16.78
CA ILE A 317 21.20 8.99 -16.82
C ILE A 317 22.63 8.49 -16.70
N GLU A 318 22.94 7.70 -15.67
CA GLU A 318 24.31 7.27 -15.36
C GLU A 318 24.76 6.15 -16.29
N LYS A 319 23.95 5.08 -16.42
CA LYS A 319 24.27 3.91 -17.24
C LYS A 319 23.76 4.02 -18.68
N LYS A 320 22.70 4.80 -18.91
CA LYS A 320 22.05 4.99 -20.23
C LYS A 320 21.59 3.66 -20.86
N GLU A 321 21.12 2.73 -20.02
CA GLU A 321 20.59 1.43 -20.44
C GLU A 321 19.17 1.54 -21.03
N ILE A 322 18.46 2.62 -20.69
CA ILE A 322 17.11 2.95 -21.17
C ILE A 322 17.06 4.40 -21.68
N ARG A 323 16.04 4.72 -22.48
CA ARG A 323 15.84 6.05 -23.08
C ARG A 323 14.52 6.68 -22.70
N THR A 324 13.47 5.87 -22.56
CA THR A 324 12.12 6.31 -22.20
C THR A 324 11.70 5.65 -20.90
N ILE A 325 10.96 6.38 -20.08
CA ILE A 325 10.48 5.88 -18.79
C ILE A 325 9.00 6.20 -18.61
N TYR A 326 8.35 5.43 -17.75
CA TYR A 326 7.01 5.75 -17.27
C TYR A 326 6.94 5.53 -15.76
N PHE A 327 6.45 6.49 -14.99
CA PHE A 327 6.20 6.35 -13.55
C PHE A 327 4.71 6.08 -13.32
N GLU A 328 4.38 5.07 -12.50
CA GLU A 328 2.98 4.79 -12.17
C GLU A 328 2.35 5.93 -11.36
N GLY A 329 1.48 6.71 -12.01
CA GLY A 329 0.89 7.92 -11.45
C GLY A 329 1.68 9.16 -11.88
N ARG A 330 1.71 10.19 -11.03
CA ARG A 330 2.41 11.45 -11.32
C ARG A 330 3.85 11.39 -10.81
N ILE A 331 4.80 11.84 -11.63
CA ILE A 331 6.22 11.91 -11.25
C ILE A 331 6.43 12.81 -10.01
N GLU A 332 5.57 13.81 -9.82
CA GLU A 332 5.55 14.66 -8.63
C GLU A 332 5.35 13.83 -7.36
N ASN A 333 4.63 12.72 -7.39
CA ASN A 333 4.42 11.91 -6.18
C ASN A 333 5.72 11.28 -5.64
N TYR A 334 6.82 11.29 -6.42
CA TYR A 334 8.12 10.75 -6.03
C TYR A 334 9.11 11.84 -5.58
N THR A 335 8.76 13.11 -5.81
CA THR A 335 9.60 14.27 -5.45
C THR A 335 8.99 15.11 -4.33
N TYR A 336 7.93 14.62 -3.68
CA TYR A 336 7.23 15.28 -2.57
C TYR A 336 7.00 14.29 -1.42
N ALA A 337 7.02 14.81 -0.19
CA ALA A 337 6.59 14.10 1.02
C ALA A 337 5.08 14.27 1.24
N ASN A 338 4.52 13.49 2.18
CA ASN A 338 3.07 13.47 2.46
C ASN A 338 2.51 14.81 2.96
N ASP A 339 3.32 15.63 3.63
CA ASP A 339 2.96 16.96 4.13
C ASP A 339 2.98 18.05 3.04
N GLY A 340 3.52 17.71 1.85
CA GLY A 340 3.64 18.61 0.71
C GLY A 340 5.03 19.22 0.52
N ALA A 341 6.00 18.90 1.38
CA ALA A 341 7.38 19.30 1.20
C ALA A 341 7.98 18.67 -0.07
N SER A 342 8.63 19.48 -0.91
CA SER A 342 9.29 18.97 -2.12
C SER A 342 10.77 18.66 -1.87
N ILE A 343 11.33 17.82 -2.73
CA ILE A 343 12.78 17.57 -2.78
C ILE A 343 13.58 18.86 -2.99
N TYR A 344 12.99 19.89 -3.62
CA TYR A 344 13.63 21.19 -3.82
C TYR A 344 13.66 22.02 -2.53
N ASP A 345 12.65 21.90 -1.67
CA ASP A 345 12.64 22.57 -0.36
C ASP A 345 13.79 22.04 0.50
N ILE A 346 13.99 20.72 0.50
CA ILE A 346 15.08 20.05 1.21
C ILE A 346 16.43 20.39 0.57
N LEU A 347 16.53 20.44 -0.76
CA LEU A 347 17.74 20.84 -1.46
C LEU A 347 18.13 22.30 -1.14
N ASN A 348 17.16 23.20 -1.10
CA ASN A 348 17.40 24.61 -0.76
C ASN A 348 17.85 24.74 0.70
N LEU A 349 17.23 24.00 1.63
CA LEU A 349 17.69 23.93 3.02
C LEU A 349 19.12 23.39 3.11
N TYR A 350 19.43 22.31 2.39
CA TYR A 350 20.76 21.71 2.32
C TYR A 350 21.83 22.68 1.80
N ASN A 351 21.46 23.56 0.85
CA ASN A 351 22.34 24.59 0.29
C ASN A 351 22.37 25.89 1.12
N GLY A 352 21.59 26.01 2.20
CA GLY A 352 21.46 27.23 3.00
C GLY A 352 20.61 28.34 2.33
N GLU A 353 19.86 28.03 1.27
CA GLU A 353 19.02 28.95 0.51
C GLU A 353 17.60 29.07 1.09
N VAL A 354 17.48 29.38 2.38
CA VAL A 354 16.19 29.36 3.13
C VAL A 354 15.09 30.21 2.47
N GLY A 355 15.46 31.34 1.85
CA GLY A 355 14.52 32.23 1.16
C GLY A 355 13.84 31.64 -0.10
N ARG A 356 14.28 30.46 -0.58
CA ARG A 356 13.69 29.74 -1.72
C ARG A 356 12.82 28.56 -1.30
N ILE A 357 12.68 28.31 0.01
CA ILE A 357 11.86 27.23 0.55
C ILE A 357 10.40 27.66 0.54
N ARG A 358 9.54 26.86 -0.11
CA ARG A 358 8.10 27.11 -0.23
C ARG A 358 7.33 26.51 0.92
N ASP A 359 7.77 25.36 1.40
CA ASP A 359 7.15 24.72 2.55
C ASP A 359 7.46 25.50 3.83
N THR A 360 6.42 26.02 4.50
CA THR A 360 6.57 26.88 5.68
C THR A 360 7.15 26.13 6.87
N THR A 361 6.88 24.82 6.97
CA THR A 361 7.38 23.97 8.07
C THR A 361 8.88 23.78 7.90
N ILE A 362 9.33 23.38 6.71
CA ILE A 362 10.77 23.25 6.40
C ILE A 362 11.49 24.59 6.49
N ALA A 363 10.88 25.67 5.98
CA ALA A 363 11.48 27.01 6.06
C ALA A 363 11.76 27.44 7.51
N SER A 364 10.90 27.03 8.45
CA SER A 364 11.06 27.34 9.86
C SER A 364 12.17 26.56 10.56
N MET A 365 12.59 25.40 10.03
CA MET A 365 13.60 24.53 10.66
C MET A 365 15.00 25.14 10.60
N GLY A 366 15.32 25.97 9.61
CA GLY A 366 16.58 26.74 9.55
C GLY A 366 17.88 25.94 9.32
N SER A 367 17.90 24.63 9.61
CA SER A 367 19.05 23.75 9.37
C SER A 367 18.63 22.31 9.01
N MET A 368 19.55 21.54 8.42
CA MET A 368 19.34 20.11 8.16
C MET A 368 19.27 19.28 9.45
N GLU A 369 19.96 19.72 10.51
CA GLU A 369 19.91 19.06 11.84
C GLU A 369 18.51 19.18 12.45
N ASP A 370 17.92 20.37 12.40
CA ASP A 370 16.54 20.61 12.88
C ASP A 370 15.51 19.79 12.07
N LEU A 371 15.70 19.66 10.75
CA LEU A 371 14.86 18.81 9.90
C LEU A 371 14.98 17.32 10.28
N GLU A 372 16.20 16.83 10.52
CA GLU A 372 16.43 15.44 10.94
C GLU A 372 15.82 15.14 12.31
N ASP A 373 15.89 16.09 13.25
CA ASP A 373 15.28 15.94 14.57
C ASP A 373 13.75 16.00 14.51
N TYR A 374 13.18 16.82 13.63
CA TYR A 374 11.75 16.78 13.33
C TYR A 374 11.34 15.41 12.76
N ILE A 375 12.09 14.86 11.80
CA ILE A 375 11.82 13.54 11.20
C ILE A 375 11.86 12.44 12.26
N LYS A 376 12.84 12.47 13.18
CA LYS A 376 12.91 11.51 14.29
C LYS A 376 11.69 11.63 15.21
N THR A 377 11.38 12.84 15.65
CA THR A 377 10.30 13.08 16.63
C THR A 377 8.91 12.77 16.07
N THR A 378 8.71 12.95 14.76
CA THR A 378 7.43 12.69 14.09
C THR A 378 7.33 11.30 13.45
N GLY A 379 8.46 10.63 13.20
CA GLY A 379 8.54 9.38 12.46
C GLY A 379 8.29 9.51 10.95
N GLU A 380 8.51 10.70 10.36
CA GLU A 380 8.23 10.98 8.94
C GLU A 380 9.23 10.33 7.96
N THR A 381 9.01 9.03 7.71
CA THR A 381 9.89 8.20 6.87
C THR A 381 10.11 8.70 5.44
N GLN A 382 9.08 9.22 4.77
CA GLN A 382 9.22 9.71 3.39
C GLN A 382 10.10 10.96 3.30
N LEU A 383 9.98 11.86 4.27
CA LEU A 383 10.79 13.08 4.32
C LEU A 383 12.27 12.71 4.52
N GLY A 384 12.55 11.76 5.42
CA GLY A 384 13.89 11.18 5.58
C GLY A 384 14.46 10.57 4.30
N MET A 385 13.64 9.84 3.53
CA MET A 385 14.08 9.29 2.25
C MET A 385 14.46 10.37 1.23
N LEU A 386 13.74 11.50 1.19
CA LEU A 386 14.09 12.61 0.32
C LEU A 386 15.38 13.30 0.78
N VAL A 387 15.61 13.42 2.09
CA VAL A 387 16.89 13.90 2.66
C VAL A 387 18.06 13.03 2.18
N ASP A 388 17.90 11.70 2.17
CA ASP A 388 18.95 10.78 1.68
C ASP A 388 19.26 10.99 0.19
N VAL A 389 18.23 11.21 -0.64
CA VAL A 389 18.41 11.52 -2.07
C VAL A 389 19.13 12.86 -2.24
N VAL A 390 18.78 13.88 -1.45
CA VAL A 390 19.45 15.19 -1.46
C VAL A 390 20.91 15.07 -1.05
N LYS A 391 21.22 14.34 0.02
CA LYS A 391 22.60 14.07 0.44
C LYS A 391 23.40 13.34 -0.62
N LYS A 392 22.78 12.42 -1.37
CA LYS A 392 23.45 11.62 -2.41
C LYS A 392 23.77 12.43 -3.67
N TYR A 393 22.83 13.25 -4.16
CA TYR A 393 22.94 13.89 -5.48
C TYR A 393 23.13 15.40 -5.43
N GLY A 394 22.77 16.06 -4.33
CA GLY A 394 22.94 17.49 -4.10
C GLY A 394 22.51 18.35 -5.30
N ALA A 395 23.40 19.23 -5.73
CA ALA A 395 23.17 20.19 -6.82
C ALA A 395 22.84 19.56 -8.20
N LYS A 396 23.01 18.25 -8.38
CA LYS A 396 22.66 17.56 -9.64
C LYS A 396 21.15 17.29 -9.76
N ILE A 397 20.41 17.32 -8.66
CA ILE A 397 18.98 16.98 -8.60
C ILE A 397 18.14 17.74 -9.63
N PRO A 398 18.23 19.07 -9.78
CA PRO A 398 17.41 19.78 -10.75
C PRO A 398 17.61 19.29 -12.18
N GLY A 399 18.85 19.03 -12.59
CA GLY A 399 19.18 18.49 -13.91
C GLY A 399 18.68 17.06 -14.11
N TYR A 400 18.79 16.22 -13.07
CA TYR A 400 18.30 14.84 -13.11
C TYR A 400 16.77 14.77 -13.17
N ILE A 401 16.06 15.52 -12.34
CA ILE A 401 14.59 15.58 -12.37
C ILE A 401 14.10 16.12 -13.72
N LYS A 402 14.74 17.16 -14.27
CA LYS A 402 14.40 17.67 -15.59
C LYS A 402 14.53 16.58 -16.65
N LYS A 403 15.67 15.89 -16.68
CA LYS A 403 15.89 14.81 -17.65
C LYS A 403 14.91 13.64 -17.50
N LEU A 404 14.55 13.28 -16.25
CA LEU A 404 13.52 12.26 -16.01
C LEU A 404 12.17 12.70 -16.56
N LYS A 405 11.78 13.97 -16.37
CA LYS A 405 10.54 14.53 -16.93
C LYS A 405 10.55 14.57 -18.46
N ASP A 406 11.66 15.00 -19.06
CA ASP A 406 11.82 15.08 -20.51
C ASP A 406 11.73 13.69 -21.19
N CYS A 407 12.10 12.62 -20.48
CA CYS A 407 12.04 11.23 -20.96
C CYS A 407 10.79 10.46 -20.48
N HIS A 408 9.90 11.10 -19.73
CA HIS A 408 8.71 10.47 -19.18
C HIS A 408 7.58 10.46 -20.21
N LEU A 409 7.09 9.27 -20.56
CA LEU A 409 5.98 9.14 -21.52
C LEU A 409 4.63 9.47 -20.88
N ASP A 410 3.67 9.85 -21.73
CA ASP A 410 2.29 10.06 -21.32
C ASP A 410 1.59 8.74 -20.98
N HIS A 411 0.45 8.83 -20.28
CA HIS A 411 -0.26 7.63 -19.80
C HIS A 411 -0.70 6.69 -20.92
N ASP A 412 -1.14 7.25 -22.05
CA ASP A 412 -1.60 6.47 -23.20
C ASP A 412 -0.45 5.74 -23.91
N ASP A 413 0.79 6.21 -23.74
CA ASP A 413 2.01 5.64 -24.31
C ASP A 413 2.79 4.77 -23.29
N LYS A 414 2.21 4.50 -22.13
CA LYS A 414 2.83 3.69 -21.06
C LYS A 414 3.45 2.38 -21.55
N GLU A 415 2.77 1.66 -22.44
CA GLU A 415 3.23 0.37 -22.95
C GLU A 415 4.46 0.48 -23.88
N GLN A 416 4.78 1.69 -24.34
CA GLN A 416 5.94 1.97 -25.20
C GLN A 416 7.20 2.34 -24.40
N ALA A 417 7.09 2.54 -23.07
CA ALA A 417 8.23 2.89 -22.24
C ALA A 417 9.24 1.73 -22.16
N ASP A 418 10.53 2.05 -22.29
CA ASP A 418 11.60 1.06 -22.12
C ASP A 418 11.57 0.45 -20.70
N MET A 419 11.13 1.24 -19.71
CA MET A 419 10.97 0.82 -18.33
C MET A 419 9.86 1.57 -17.60
N ILE A 420 8.99 0.83 -16.93
CA ILE A 420 7.98 1.34 -16.01
C ILE A 420 8.56 1.36 -14.58
N PHE A 421 8.33 2.42 -13.81
CA PHE A 421 8.77 2.57 -12.42
C PHE A 421 7.56 2.66 -11.51
N SER A 422 7.47 1.76 -10.54
CA SER A 422 6.35 1.73 -9.61
C SER A 422 6.78 1.35 -8.21
N THR A 423 6.16 1.97 -7.19
CA THR A 423 6.27 1.39 -5.85
C THR A 423 5.40 0.15 -5.77
N VAL A 424 5.76 -0.76 -4.86
CA VAL A 424 4.99 -1.98 -4.58
C VAL A 424 3.52 -1.70 -4.28
N HIS A 425 3.22 -0.60 -3.58
CA HIS A 425 1.86 -0.17 -3.27
C HIS A 425 1.07 0.24 -4.52
N ARG A 426 1.72 0.95 -5.46
CA ARG A 426 1.07 1.46 -6.67
C ARG A 426 0.85 0.37 -7.71
N CYS A 427 1.77 -0.57 -7.86
CA CYS A 427 1.61 -1.68 -8.79
C CYS A 427 0.72 -2.80 -8.25
N LYS A 428 0.18 -2.70 -7.03
CA LYS A 428 -0.74 -3.70 -6.52
C LYS A 428 -1.99 -3.75 -7.41
N GLY A 429 -2.30 -4.95 -7.89
CA GLY A 429 -3.36 -5.18 -8.88
C GLY A 429 -2.88 -5.10 -10.34
N MET A 430 -1.70 -4.53 -10.59
CA MET A 430 -1.04 -4.56 -11.90
C MET A 430 -0.19 -5.82 -12.07
N GLU A 431 0.24 -6.08 -13.29
CA GLU A 431 1.05 -7.23 -13.66
C GLU A 431 1.97 -6.86 -14.84
N TYR A 432 3.22 -7.31 -14.81
CA TYR A 432 4.22 -7.03 -15.83
C TYR A 432 4.86 -8.31 -16.33
N ASP A 433 5.19 -8.37 -17.62
CA ASP A 433 5.95 -9.48 -18.18
C ASP A 433 7.32 -9.67 -17.51
N GLU A 434 8.03 -8.57 -17.26
CA GLU A 434 9.33 -8.55 -16.59
C GLU A 434 9.32 -7.57 -15.41
N VAL A 435 9.83 -8.01 -14.25
CA VAL A 435 9.98 -7.20 -13.04
C VAL A 435 11.42 -7.23 -12.55
N THR A 436 11.98 -6.06 -12.26
CA THR A 436 13.25 -5.87 -11.56
C THR A 436 12.99 -5.23 -10.20
N LEU A 437 13.39 -5.88 -9.11
CA LEU A 437 13.27 -5.31 -7.77
C LEU A 437 14.48 -4.43 -7.44
N THR A 438 14.26 -3.33 -6.75
CA THR A 438 15.34 -2.57 -6.09
C THR A 438 15.77 -3.27 -4.79
N ASN A 439 16.86 -2.82 -4.19
CA ASN A 439 17.42 -3.41 -2.96
C ASN A 439 16.87 -2.81 -1.65
N ASP A 440 15.85 -1.96 -1.74
CA ASP A 440 15.23 -1.30 -0.59
C ASP A 440 14.14 -2.15 0.10
N PHE A 441 13.98 -3.42 -0.30
CA PHE A 441 13.12 -4.38 0.39
C PHE A 441 13.80 -5.03 1.59
N ILE A 442 13.00 -5.66 2.45
CA ILE A 442 13.52 -6.43 3.57
C ILE A 442 14.36 -7.62 3.09
N THR A 443 15.52 -7.81 3.72
CA THR A 443 16.44 -8.91 3.45
C THR A 443 16.21 -10.05 4.44
N HIS A 444 16.45 -11.30 4.05
CA HIS A 444 16.36 -12.44 4.97
C HIS A 444 17.18 -12.25 6.26
N ASP A 445 18.43 -11.78 6.16
CA ASP A 445 19.29 -11.54 7.34
C ASP A 445 18.69 -10.52 8.33
N LYS A 446 18.00 -9.48 7.83
CA LYS A 446 17.26 -8.54 8.69
C LYS A 446 16.09 -9.22 9.39
N VAL A 447 15.36 -10.10 8.70
CA VAL A 447 14.26 -10.87 9.32
C VAL A 447 14.80 -11.78 10.43
N VAL A 448 15.90 -12.49 10.20
CA VAL A 448 16.54 -13.34 11.21
C VAL A 448 16.91 -12.53 12.44
N LYS A 449 17.65 -11.41 12.27
CA LYS A 449 18.05 -10.53 13.39
C LYS A 449 16.86 -9.98 14.18
N GLN A 450 15.76 -9.66 13.50
CA GLN A 450 14.55 -9.18 14.15
C GLN A 450 13.79 -10.30 14.86
N ALA A 451 13.75 -11.51 14.28
CA ALA A 451 13.14 -12.68 14.90
C ALA A 451 13.90 -13.13 16.17
N GLU A 452 15.23 -12.96 16.22
CA GLU A 452 16.03 -13.19 17.44
C GLU A 452 15.68 -12.25 18.60
N ASN A 453 15.10 -11.08 18.30
CA ASN A 453 14.71 -10.07 19.29
C ASN A 453 13.19 -9.83 19.26
N ILE A 454 12.41 -10.91 19.13
CA ILE A 454 10.97 -10.84 18.86
C ILE A 454 10.19 -9.99 19.87
N ASP A 455 10.60 -10.00 21.15
CA ASP A 455 9.96 -9.24 22.23
C ASP A 455 10.06 -7.71 22.04
N LYS A 456 10.99 -7.25 21.20
CA LYS A 456 11.21 -5.82 20.90
C LYS A 456 10.74 -5.43 19.51
N VAL A 457 10.20 -6.38 18.73
CA VAL A 457 9.85 -6.17 17.32
C VAL A 457 8.34 -6.18 17.15
N ASN A 458 7.82 -5.20 16.41
CA ASN A 458 6.44 -5.23 15.96
C ASN A 458 6.27 -6.31 14.87
N ILE A 459 5.75 -7.47 15.28
CA ILE A 459 5.51 -8.64 14.41
C ILE A 459 4.63 -8.29 13.20
N SER A 460 3.62 -7.45 13.39
CA SER A 460 2.71 -7.04 12.30
C SER A 460 3.47 -6.27 11.22
N ARG A 461 4.34 -5.34 11.61
CA ARG A 461 5.18 -4.56 10.69
C ARG A 461 6.20 -5.43 9.96
N LEU A 462 6.84 -6.36 10.66
CA LEU A 462 7.75 -7.33 10.03
C LEU A 462 7.01 -8.22 9.01
N SER A 463 5.82 -8.69 9.36
CA SER A 463 4.94 -9.45 8.47
C SER A 463 4.53 -8.66 7.23
N GLU A 464 4.26 -7.37 7.37
CA GLU A 464 3.94 -6.47 6.25
C GLU A 464 5.14 -6.26 5.32
N GLU A 465 6.36 -6.08 5.85
CA GLU A 465 7.56 -5.95 5.01
C GLU A 465 7.84 -7.21 4.18
N ILE A 466 7.57 -8.40 4.72
CA ILE A 466 7.64 -9.65 3.96
C ILE A 466 6.50 -9.74 2.92
N ASN A 467 5.29 -9.29 3.26
CA ASN A 467 4.18 -9.19 2.31
C ASN A 467 4.49 -8.26 1.14
N LEU A 468 5.16 -7.13 1.39
CA LEU A 468 5.59 -6.19 0.36
C LEU A 468 6.53 -6.88 -0.64
N LEU A 469 7.52 -7.64 -0.15
CA LEU A 469 8.41 -8.41 -1.03
C LEU A 469 7.63 -9.48 -1.82
N TYR A 470 6.71 -10.21 -1.19
CA TYR A 470 5.85 -11.18 -1.87
C TYR A 470 4.95 -10.53 -2.95
N VAL A 471 4.34 -9.38 -2.66
CA VAL A 471 3.53 -8.63 -3.63
C VAL A 471 4.39 -8.24 -4.83
N ALA A 472 5.60 -7.74 -4.60
CA ALA A 472 6.53 -7.31 -5.64
C ALA A 472 6.96 -8.49 -6.54
N ILE A 473 7.36 -9.63 -5.95
CA ILE A 473 7.70 -10.88 -6.65
C ILE A 473 6.54 -11.33 -7.54
N THR A 474 5.32 -11.34 -6.99
CA THR A 474 4.14 -11.86 -7.69
C THR A 474 3.57 -10.91 -8.74
N ARG A 475 4.17 -9.72 -8.97
CA ARG A 475 3.80 -8.86 -10.09
C ARG A 475 4.32 -9.36 -11.44
N ALA A 476 5.39 -10.17 -11.43
CA ALA A 476 5.98 -10.74 -12.62
C ALA A 476 5.07 -11.84 -13.22
N LYS A 477 4.91 -11.83 -14.54
CA LYS A 477 4.27 -12.92 -15.30
C LYS A 477 5.30 -13.92 -15.83
N SER A 478 6.46 -13.44 -16.26
CA SER A 478 7.44 -14.26 -16.99
C SER A 478 8.85 -14.17 -16.41
N HIS A 479 9.37 -12.96 -16.19
CA HIS A 479 10.76 -12.73 -15.81
C HIS A 479 10.83 -11.92 -14.52
N LEU A 480 11.59 -12.39 -13.53
CA LEU A 480 11.83 -11.66 -12.28
C LEU A 480 13.33 -11.58 -12.00
N TYR A 481 13.80 -10.36 -11.74
CA TYR A 481 15.15 -10.05 -11.30
C TYR A 481 15.11 -9.52 -9.87
N ILE A 482 15.83 -10.18 -8.96
CA ILE A 482 15.90 -9.80 -7.54
C ILE A 482 17.36 -9.62 -7.11
N PRO A 483 17.72 -8.52 -6.41
CA PRO A 483 19.04 -8.35 -5.83
C PRO A 483 19.40 -9.53 -4.91
N GLN A 484 20.59 -10.11 -5.11
CA GLN A 484 21.03 -11.31 -4.37
C GLN A 484 21.07 -11.07 -2.85
N GLU A 485 21.39 -9.84 -2.43
CA GLU A 485 21.43 -9.39 -1.03
C GLU A 485 20.08 -9.46 -0.31
N ILE A 486 18.96 -9.47 -1.04
CA ILE A 486 17.64 -9.72 -0.42
C ILE A 486 17.55 -11.17 0.08
N LEU A 487 18.19 -12.10 -0.63
CA LEU A 487 18.11 -13.55 -0.39
C LEU A 487 19.32 -14.12 0.39
N THR A 488 20.27 -13.29 0.83
CA THR A 488 21.40 -13.78 1.63
C THR A 488 20.89 -14.30 2.97
N GLY A 489 21.10 -15.59 3.22
CA GLY A 489 20.56 -16.28 4.40
C GLY A 489 20.62 -17.80 4.31
N GLN A 490 20.34 -18.38 3.13
CA GLN A 490 20.45 -19.83 2.91
C GLN A 490 20.88 -20.17 1.47
N LYS A 491 22.19 -20.26 1.21
CA LYS A 491 22.72 -20.78 -0.07
C LYS A 491 22.21 -22.20 -0.44
N LYS A 492 21.61 -22.94 0.50
CA LYS A 492 21.12 -24.33 0.33
C LYS A 492 19.60 -24.49 0.14
N ALA A 493 18.79 -23.44 0.36
CA ALA A 493 17.31 -23.55 0.31
C ALA A 493 16.63 -22.52 -0.61
N ILE A 494 17.41 -21.65 -1.24
CA ILE A 494 16.92 -20.86 -2.37
C ILE A 494 16.48 -21.89 -3.44
N PRO A 495 15.24 -21.82 -3.98
CA PRO A 495 14.84 -22.61 -5.16
C PRO A 495 15.94 -22.52 -6.23
N VAL A 496 16.08 -23.45 -7.17
CA VAL A 496 17.19 -23.39 -8.16
C VAL A 496 17.06 -22.14 -9.04
N LEU A 497 17.53 -21.01 -8.52
CA LEU A 497 17.52 -19.73 -9.18
C LEU A 497 18.74 -19.72 -10.07
N LYS A 498 18.49 -19.60 -11.38
CA LYS A 498 19.53 -19.69 -12.38
C LYS A 498 20.32 -18.39 -12.32
N GLN A 499 21.59 -18.44 -11.90
CA GLN A 499 22.47 -17.28 -11.97
C GLN A 499 22.66 -16.89 -13.44
N ARG A 500 22.40 -15.63 -13.79
CA ARG A 500 22.83 -15.08 -15.08
C ARG A 500 24.35 -14.91 -15.00
N ARG A 501 25.13 -15.74 -15.71
CA ARG A 501 26.50 -15.34 -16.07
C ARG A 501 26.36 -14.18 -17.06
N ALA A 502 26.97 -13.04 -16.74
CA ALA A 502 26.97 -11.86 -17.59
C ALA A 502 27.56 -12.21 -18.97
N SER A 503 26.69 -12.46 -19.95
CA SER A 503 27.05 -12.57 -21.35
C SER A 503 26.52 -11.33 -22.06
N GLY A 504 27.43 -10.41 -22.39
CA GLY A 504 27.14 -9.17 -23.12
C GLY A 504 26.72 -8.01 -22.23
N ALA A 505 27.67 -7.14 -21.93
CA ALA A 505 27.51 -5.75 -21.48
C ALA A 505 26.25 -5.40 -20.65
N GLU A 506 26.13 -5.85 -19.39
CA GLU A 506 25.04 -5.39 -18.49
C GLU A 506 25.41 -5.66 -17.01
N THR A 507 25.31 -4.62 -16.17
CA THR A 507 25.49 -4.61 -14.70
C THR A 507 26.83 -5.10 -14.12
N LYS A 508 27.91 -4.32 -14.28
CA LYS A 508 28.99 -4.31 -13.27
C LYS A 508 28.50 -3.55 -12.04
N GLY A 509 28.10 -4.25 -10.98
CA GLY A 509 27.89 -3.63 -9.65
C GLY A 509 26.92 -4.34 -8.71
N GLU A 510 25.89 -5.01 -9.22
CA GLU A 510 24.85 -5.65 -8.40
C GLU A 510 24.59 -7.06 -8.90
N ASN A 511 24.76 -8.07 -8.04
CA ASN A 511 24.44 -9.45 -8.39
C ASN A 511 22.92 -9.63 -8.32
N TYR A 512 22.25 -9.78 -9.46
CA TYR A 512 20.84 -10.15 -9.53
C TYR A 512 20.68 -11.66 -9.68
N VAL A 513 19.59 -12.17 -9.11
CA VAL A 513 19.14 -13.54 -9.23
C VAL A 513 17.86 -13.56 -10.08
N TYR A 514 17.68 -14.62 -10.87
CA TYR A 514 16.60 -14.75 -11.85
C TYR A 514 15.62 -15.87 -11.50
N ALA A 515 14.32 -15.57 -11.59
CA ALA A 515 13.22 -16.55 -11.58
C ALA A 515 12.34 -16.40 -12.83
N GLY A 516 11.96 -17.52 -13.44
CA GLY A 516 11.09 -17.55 -14.63
C GLY A 516 11.57 -18.49 -15.75
N VAL A 517 10.74 -18.64 -16.79
CA VAL A 517 11.05 -19.46 -17.97
C VAL A 517 12.29 -18.94 -18.69
N ARG A 518 13.25 -19.82 -19.06
CA ARG A 518 14.42 -19.41 -19.88
C ARG A 518 13.95 -18.93 -21.28
N LYS A 519 14.53 -17.83 -21.76
CA LYS A 519 14.50 -17.45 -23.18
C LYS A 519 15.06 -18.59 -24.04
#